data_AF-A0A3D6EAF5-F1
#
_entry.id   AF-A0A3D6EAF5-F1
#
_cell.length_a   1.000
_cell.length_b   1.000
_cell.length_c   1.000
_cell.angle_alpha   90.00
_cell.angle_beta   90.00
_cell.angle_gamma   90.00
#
_symmetry.space_group_name_H-M   'P 1'
#
loop_
_entity.id
_entity.type
_entity.pdbx_description
1 polymer ?
#
loop_
_entity_poly.entity_id
_entity_poly.type
_entity_poly.pdbx_seq_one_letter_code
_entity_poly.pdbx_strand_id
1 'polypeptide(L)'
;MDRKKIIGVPERIEKKICVQLRIDRDELRDELLKRTTYIAVPLQGTGQDTEEYYDRLLLTADEDIWVGDRLQEAGDRVCEVLAGYLTGDGCTFDEQGHCCMTLLLPCATVPGTADRIARIIKEIFVLYVLTHWFDDRLPEKAQYIALQYDEAIDLLKARLNRRSRPIVRPVRHL
;
A
#
# COMPACT_ATOMS: atom_id res chain seq x y z
N MET A 1 14.58 41.94 -42.08
CA MET A 1 13.57 41.71 -41.02
C MET A 1 13.20 40.25 -41.09
N ASP A 2 13.48 39.47 -40.04
CA ASP A 2 12.74 38.23 -39.75
C ASP A 2 13.15 37.73 -38.36
N ARG A 3 12.45 38.21 -37.33
CA ARG A 3 12.56 37.69 -35.97
C ARG A 3 11.63 36.47 -35.87
N LYS A 4 12.18 35.27 -36.02
CA LYS A 4 11.49 34.04 -35.62
C LYS A 4 11.15 34.13 -34.13
N LYS A 5 9.86 34.32 -33.82
CA LYS A 5 9.31 34.17 -32.47
C LYS A 5 9.49 32.72 -32.08
N ILE A 6 10.48 32.45 -31.24
CA ILE A 6 10.55 31.22 -30.45
C ILE A 6 9.35 31.30 -29.49
N ILE A 7 8.28 30.57 -29.81
CA ILE A 7 7.19 30.35 -28.88
C ILE A 7 7.76 29.39 -27.84
N GLY A 8 8.36 29.96 -26.79
CA GLY A 8 8.69 29.21 -25.59
C GLY A 8 7.37 28.67 -25.04
N VAL A 9 7.10 27.40 -25.30
CA VAL A 9 6.12 26.65 -24.51
C VAL A 9 6.66 26.73 -23.09
N PRO A 10 5.99 27.40 -22.15
CA PRO A 10 6.46 27.38 -20.78
C PRO A 10 6.39 25.92 -20.34
N GLU A 11 7.54 25.32 -20.02
CA GLU A 11 7.59 24.14 -19.17
C GLU A 11 6.87 24.53 -17.89
N ARG A 12 5.59 24.18 -17.82
CA ARG A 12 4.76 24.45 -16.66
C ARG A 12 5.31 23.56 -15.57
N ILE A 13 6.13 24.15 -14.70
CA ILE A 13 6.59 23.54 -13.46
C ILE A 13 5.32 23.11 -12.70
N GLU A 14 4.95 21.83 -12.81
CA GLU A 14 3.90 21.27 -11.99
C GLU A 14 4.38 21.34 -10.55
N LYS A 15 3.72 22.19 -9.75
CA LYS A 15 3.97 22.21 -8.31
C LYS A 15 3.75 20.79 -7.80
N LYS A 16 4.73 20.23 -7.08
CA LYS A 16 4.62 18.95 -6.38
C LYS A 16 4.53 19.21 -4.88
N ILE A 17 3.78 18.38 -4.18
CA ILE A 17 3.67 18.37 -2.72
C ILE A 17 4.50 17.20 -2.22
N CYS A 18 5.38 17.46 -1.26
CA CYS A 18 6.10 16.44 -0.54
C CYS A 18 5.21 15.90 0.57
N VAL A 19 5.01 14.59 0.59
CA VAL A 19 4.20 13.86 1.57
C VAL A 19 5.09 12.81 2.21
N GLN A 20 5.23 12.88 3.53
CA GLN A 20 5.87 11.84 4.32
C GLN A 20 4.80 10.88 4.84
N LEU A 21 4.94 9.61 4.51
CA LEU A 21 4.12 8.54 5.03
C LEU A 21 4.92 7.79 6.09
N ARG A 22 4.31 7.59 7.26
CA ARG A 22 4.82 6.75 8.34
C ARG A 22 3.70 5.79 8.72
N ILE A 23 3.97 4.49 8.62
CA ILE A 23 3.06 3.43 9.01
C ILE A 23 3.64 2.74 10.24
N ASP A 24 2.85 2.68 11.31
CA ASP A 24 3.31 2.12 12.57
C ASP A 24 3.38 0.58 12.50
N ARG A 25 4.45 0.02 13.06
CA ARG A 25 4.67 -1.43 13.12
C ARG A 25 3.68 -2.09 14.06
N ASP A 26 3.41 -1.46 15.21
CA ASP A 26 2.47 -2.00 16.20
C ASP A 26 1.05 -1.97 15.63
N GLU A 27 0.70 -0.91 14.89
CA GLU A 27 -0.60 -0.80 14.21
C GLU A 27 -0.77 -1.84 13.08
N LEU A 28 0.33 -2.24 12.41
CA LEU A 28 0.34 -3.34 11.44
C LEU A 28 0.18 -4.68 12.15
N ARG A 29 0.91 -4.89 13.24
CA ARG A 29 0.87 -6.11 14.05
C ARG A 29 -0.51 -6.37 14.64
N ASP A 30 -1.12 -5.36 15.23
CA ASP A 30 -2.46 -5.44 15.81
C ASP A 30 -3.50 -5.83 14.75
N GLU A 31 -3.38 -5.26 13.54
CA GLU A 31 -4.28 -5.56 12.44
C GLU A 31 -4.07 -7.00 11.92
N LEU A 32 -2.83 -7.48 11.84
CA LEU A 32 -2.51 -8.87 11.48
C LEU A 32 -3.11 -9.85 12.50
N LEU A 33 -2.83 -9.65 13.79
CA LEU A 33 -3.34 -10.49 14.86
C LEU A 33 -4.87 -10.51 14.87
N LYS A 34 -5.50 -9.36 14.71
CA LYS A 34 -6.97 -9.25 14.65
C LYS A 34 -7.54 -10.04 13.48
N ARG A 35 -6.93 -9.97 12.30
CA ARG A 35 -7.42 -10.68 11.10
C ARG A 35 -7.18 -12.18 11.17
N THR A 36 -6.04 -12.62 11.68
CA THR A 36 -5.81 -14.06 11.91
C THR A 36 -6.78 -14.61 12.96
N THR A 37 -7.05 -13.85 14.02
CA THR A 37 -8.04 -14.23 15.05
C THR A 37 -9.44 -14.37 14.45
N TYR A 38 -9.87 -13.41 13.63
CA TYR A 38 -11.19 -13.47 12.98
C TYR A 38 -11.36 -14.69 12.06
N ILE A 39 -10.26 -15.19 11.48
CA ILE A 39 -10.25 -16.39 10.64
C ILE A 39 -10.21 -17.67 11.49
N ALA A 40 -9.46 -17.68 12.58
CA ALA A 40 -9.31 -18.85 13.46
C ALA A 40 -10.56 -19.13 14.30
N VAL A 41 -11.21 -18.10 14.86
CA VAL A 41 -12.35 -18.26 15.79
C VAL A 41 -13.53 -19.04 15.21
N PRO A 42 -14.04 -18.77 13.99
CA PRO A 42 -15.17 -19.53 13.42
C PRO A 42 -14.86 -21.00 13.16
N LEU A 43 -13.59 -21.37 13.10
CA LEU A 43 -13.17 -22.74 12.86
C LEU A 43 -13.17 -23.59 14.14
N GLN A 44 -13.35 -22.98 15.33
CA GLN A 44 -13.36 -23.64 16.65
C GLN A 44 -14.42 -24.74 16.77
N GLY A 45 -13.98 -26.00 16.67
CA GLY A 45 -14.74 -27.21 16.97
C GLY A 45 -14.42 -27.74 18.37
N THR A 46 -15.26 -28.63 18.89
CA THR A 46 -15.06 -29.27 20.20
C THR A 46 -14.11 -30.47 20.07
N GLY A 47 -12.82 -30.28 20.36
CA GLY A 47 -11.79 -31.34 20.39
C GLY A 47 -10.40 -30.85 20.80
N GLN A 48 -9.48 -31.76 21.16
CA GLN A 48 -8.08 -31.41 21.46
C GLN A 48 -7.23 -31.20 20.19
N ASP A 49 -7.45 -31.99 19.14
CA ASP A 49 -6.77 -31.83 17.83
C ASP A 49 -7.13 -30.51 17.13
N THR A 50 -8.26 -29.90 17.54
CA THR A 50 -8.71 -28.62 17.03
C THR A 50 -7.93 -27.45 17.65
N GLU A 51 -7.53 -27.50 18.93
CA GLU A 51 -6.75 -26.42 19.58
C GLU A 51 -5.39 -26.19 18.91
N GLU A 52 -4.62 -27.26 18.68
CA GLU A 52 -3.30 -27.16 18.03
C GLU A 52 -3.41 -26.67 16.57
N TYR A 53 -4.51 -26.96 15.90
CA TYR A 53 -4.79 -26.47 14.56
C TYR A 53 -5.07 -24.95 14.56
N TYR A 54 -5.77 -24.41 15.56
CA TYR A 54 -6.04 -22.97 15.64
C TYR A 54 -4.83 -22.15 16.00
N ASP A 55 -4.01 -22.63 16.94
CA ASP A 55 -2.81 -21.93 17.36
C ASP A 55 -1.87 -21.72 16.17
N ARG A 56 -1.81 -22.67 15.24
CA ARG A 56 -1.02 -22.55 13.99
C ARG A 56 -1.55 -21.46 13.05
N LEU A 57 -2.82 -21.06 13.15
CA LEU A 57 -3.41 -20.00 12.33
C LEU A 57 -3.18 -18.61 12.89
N LEU A 58 -2.88 -18.48 14.19
CA LEU A 58 -2.65 -17.21 14.85
C LEU A 58 -1.23 -16.72 14.60
N LEU A 59 -1.12 -15.48 14.12
CA LEU A 59 0.17 -14.82 13.96
C LEU A 59 0.52 -14.17 15.31
N THR A 60 1.40 -14.84 16.06
CA THR A 60 1.79 -14.45 17.41
C THR A 60 3.07 -13.61 17.42
N ALA A 61 3.50 -13.20 18.61
CA ALA A 61 4.68 -12.37 18.78
C ALA A 61 6.00 -13.04 18.39
N ASP A 62 6.04 -14.37 18.40
CA ASP A 62 7.24 -15.14 18.11
C ASP A 62 7.63 -15.08 16.62
N GLU A 63 6.68 -14.69 15.77
CA GLU A 63 6.84 -14.59 14.31
C GLU A 63 7.33 -13.20 13.85
N ASP A 64 7.71 -12.32 14.78
CA ASP A 64 8.05 -10.91 14.49
C ASP A 64 9.16 -10.74 13.45
N ILE A 65 10.13 -11.65 13.42
CA ILE A 65 11.22 -11.64 12.42
C ILE A 65 10.66 -11.98 11.04
N TRP A 66 9.88 -13.06 10.95
CA TRP A 66 9.26 -13.48 9.69
C TRP A 66 8.31 -12.41 9.15
N VAL A 67 7.51 -11.80 10.03
CA VAL A 67 6.63 -10.66 9.69
C VAL A 67 7.46 -9.49 9.16
N GLY A 68 8.57 -9.16 9.82
CA GLY A 68 9.50 -8.12 9.36
C GLY A 68 9.97 -8.35 7.92
N ASP A 69 10.43 -9.56 7.61
CA ASP A 69 10.87 -9.91 6.25
C ASP A 69 9.74 -9.77 5.22
N ARG A 70 8.53 -10.25 5.55
CA ARG A 70 7.37 -10.11 4.66
C ARG A 70 6.95 -8.64 4.47
N LEU A 71 7.03 -7.82 5.51
CA LEU A 71 6.72 -6.39 5.43
C LEU A 71 7.75 -5.65 4.58
N GLN A 72 9.03 -6.03 4.63
CA GLN A 72 10.07 -5.48 3.76
C GLN A 72 9.77 -5.80 2.30
N GLU A 73 9.46 -7.06 1.97
CA GLU A 73 9.08 -7.44 0.60
C GLU A 73 7.82 -6.70 0.12
N ALA A 74 6.81 -6.56 0.98
CA ALA A 74 5.63 -5.76 0.67
C ALA A 74 5.99 -4.30 0.38
N GLY A 75 6.93 -3.73 1.15
CA GLY A 75 7.50 -2.40 0.94
C GLY A 75 8.14 -2.27 -0.44
N ASP A 76 8.96 -3.23 -0.84
CA ASP A 76 9.61 -3.24 -2.16
C ASP A 76 8.58 -3.25 -3.30
N ARG A 77 7.52 -4.07 -3.18
CA ARG A 77 6.40 -4.10 -4.14
C ARG A 77 5.66 -2.78 -4.21
N VAL A 78 5.39 -2.15 -3.07
CA VAL A 78 4.78 -0.82 -3.03
C VAL A 78 5.70 0.22 -3.68
N CYS A 79 7.01 0.11 -3.47
CA CYS A 79 7.98 0.98 -4.10
C CYS A 79 8.02 0.85 -5.63
N GLU A 80 7.88 -0.37 -6.17
CA GLU A 80 7.73 -0.59 -7.62
C GLU A 80 6.53 0.19 -8.18
N VAL A 81 5.38 0.15 -7.49
CA VAL A 81 4.17 0.88 -7.88
C VAL A 81 4.35 2.40 -7.75
N LEU A 82 5.10 2.85 -6.74
CA LEU A 82 5.34 4.26 -6.43
C LEU A 82 6.59 4.84 -7.08
N ALA A 83 7.33 4.10 -7.91
CA ALA A 83 8.65 4.49 -8.41
C ALA A 83 8.69 5.90 -9.06
N GLY A 84 7.62 6.31 -9.75
CA GLY A 84 7.51 7.64 -10.37
C GLY A 84 7.19 8.79 -9.40
N TYR A 85 6.84 8.47 -8.15
CA TYR A 85 6.43 9.41 -7.11
C TYR A 85 7.36 9.41 -5.90
N LEU A 86 8.21 8.39 -5.73
CA LEU A 86 9.14 8.30 -4.62
C LEU A 86 10.24 9.37 -4.69
N THR A 87 10.71 9.77 -3.51
CA THR A 87 11.93 10.55 -3.33
C THR A 87 12.79 9.96 -2.23
N GLY A 88 14.10 9.93 -2.45
CA GLY A 88 15.04 9.30 -1.54
C GLY A 88 15.11 7.80 -1.74
N ASP A 89 15.32 7.06 -0.65
CA ASP A 89 15.70 5.64 -0.68
C ASP A 89 14.52 4.65 -0.80
N GLY A 90 13.28 5.13 -0.94
CA GLY A 90 12.09 4.27 -1.06
C GLY A 90 11.31 4.10 0.24
N CYS A 91 10.83 2.88 0.54
CA CYS A 91 10.34 2.49 1.87
C CYS A 91 11.53 2.01 2.68
N THR A 92 11.74 2.66 3.82
CA THR A 92 12.76 2.31 4.80
C THR A 92 12.08 2.05 6.13
N PHE A 93 12.59 1.12 6.92
CA PHE A 93 12.12 0.90 8.28
C PHE A 93 13.06 1.61 9.27
N ASP A 94 12.51 2.43 10.16
CA ASP A 94 13.30 3.11 11.18
C ASP A 94 13.68 2.18 12.34
N GLU A 95 14.43 2.68 13.32
CA GLU A 95 14.87 1.91 14.49
C GLU A 95 13.71 1.34 15.32
N GLN A 96 12.53 1.95 15.22
CA GLN A 96 11.29 1.52 15.86
C GLN A 96 10.50 0.54 14.98
N GLY A 97 10.96 0.32 13.75
CA GLY A 97 10.37 -0.60 12.77
C GLY A 97 9.20 0.01 11.99
N HIS A 98 9.01 1.32 12.01
CA HIS A 98 7.97 1.98 11.22
C HIS A 98 8.39 2.07 9.76
N CYS A 99 7.54 1.65 8.79
CA CYS A 99 7.83 1.95 7.38
C CYS A 99 7.62 3.44 7.15
N CYS A 100 8.68 4.07 6.65
CA CYS A 100 8.74 5.46 6.28
C CYS A 100 8.98 5.54 4.77
N MET A 101 8.21 6.38 4.08
CA MET A 101 8.44 6.70 2.68
C MET A 101 8.08 8.16 2.39
N THR A 102 8.77 8.76 1.42
CA THR A 102 8.52 10.14 1.00
C THR A 102 8.06 10.16 -0.45
N LEU A 103 6.91 10.81 -0.69
CA LEU A 103 6.26 10.90 -2.00
C LEU A 103 6.16 12.35 -2.48
N LEU A 104 6.46 12.58 -3.75
CA LEU A 104 6.17 13.81 -4.47
C LEU A 104 4.91 13.65 -5.31
N LEU A 105 3.78 14.07 -4.75
CA LEU A 105 2.49 14.03 -5.42
C LEU A 105 2.21 15.34 -6.18
N PRO A 106 1.49 15.32 -7.32
CA PRO A 106 1.10 16.55 -8.01
C PRO A 106 0.23 17.46 -7.12
N CYS A 107 0.50 18.77 -7.11
CA CYS A 107 -0.20 19.74 -6.22
C CYS A 107 -1.71 19.86 -6.47
N ALA A 108 -2.20 19.40 -7.61
CA ALA A 108 -3.61 19.38 -7.93
C ALA A 108 -4.34 18.13 -7.37
N THR A 109 -3.70 17.33 -6.51
CA THR A 109 -4.38 16.27 -5.74
C THR A 109 -5.43 16.85 -4.80
N VAL A 110 -6.55 16.14 -4.68
CA VAL A 110 -7.65 16.49 -3.77
C VAL A 110 -7.16 16.41 -2.30
N PRO A 111 -7.62 17.30 -1.39
CA PRO A 111 -7.34 17.17 0.04
C PRO A 111 -7.62 15.76 0.58
N GLY A 112 -6.75 15.26 1.46
CA GLY A 112 -6.84 13.90 2.02
C GLY A 112 -6.42 12.77 1.07
N THR A 113 -5.83 13.08 -0.09
CA THR A 113 -5.26 12.04 -0.99
C THR A 113 -4.10 11.30 -0.33
N ALA A 114 -3.24 12.02 0.40
CA ALA A 114 -2.14 11.44 1.17
C ALA A 114 -2.63 10.37 2.17
N ASP A 115 -3.62 10.71 3.01
CA ASP A 115 -4.17 9.79 4.01
C ASP A 115 -4.82 8.55 3.36
N ARG A 116 -5.47 8.72 2.21
CA ARG A 116 -6.04 7.60 1.45
C ARG A 116 -4.96 6.69 0.89
N ILE A 117 -3.89 7.27 0.33
CA ILE A 117 -2.73 6.50 -0.16
C ILE A 117 -2.11 5.74 1.01
N ALA A 118 -1.87 6.40 2.15
CA ALA A 118 -1.34 5.77 3.35
C ALA A 118 -2.17 4.56 3.81
N ARG A 119 -3.50 4.71 3.85
CA ARG A 119 -4.42 3.61 4.20
C ARG A 119 -4.38 2.46 3.21
N ILE A 120 -4.33 2.74 1.90
CA ILE A 120 -4.24 1.70 0.87
C ILE A 120 -2.90 0.96 1.01
N ILE A 121 -1.81 1.68 1.23
CA ILE A 121 -0.49 1.07 1.43
C ILE A 121 -0.48 0.20 2.69
N LYS A 122 -1.02 0.69 3.82
CA LYS A 122 -1.17 -0.13 5.03
C LYS A 122 -1.95 -1.42 4.74
N GLU A 123 -3.05 -1.32 4.00
CA GLU A 123 -3.85 -2.49 3.61
C GLU A 123 -3.05 -3.47 2.75
N ILE A 124 -2.28 -2.98 1.78
CA ILE A 124 -1.40 -3.80 0.94
C ILE A 124 -0.39 -4.58 1.79
N PHE A 125 0.23 -3.93 2.78
CA PHE A 125 1.18 -4.58 3.69
C PHE A 125 0.52 -5.72 4.45
N VAL A 126 -0.66 -5.46 5.04
CA VAL A 126 -1.41 -6.46 5.80
C VAL A 126 -1.82 -7.64 4.90
N LEU A 127 -2.38 -7.37 3.72
CA LEU A 127 -2.83 -8.42 2.81
C LEU A 127 -1.67 -9.25 2.27
N TYR A 128 -0.51 -8.64 1.99
CA TYR A 128 0.68 -9.37 1.56
C TYR A 128 1.13 -10.38 2.62
N VAL A 129 1.33 -9.92 3.86
CA VAL A 129 1.74 -10.79 4.97
C VAL A 129 0.73 -11.90 5.19
N LEU A 130 -0.57 -11.59 5.20
CA LEU A 130 -1.61 -12.62 5.41
C LEU A 130 -1.69 -13.63 4.27
N THR A 131 -1.47 -13.21 3.02
CA THR A 131 -1.43 -14.13 1.87
C THR A 131 -0.33 -15.18 2.08
N HIS A 132 0.87 -14.74 2.43
CA HIS A 132 1.99 -15.65 2.71
C HIS A 132 1.81 -16.46 3.99
N TRP A 133 1.19 -15.89 5.01
CA TRP A 133 0.94 -16.60 6.26
C TRP A 133 0.02 -17.80 6.05
N PHE A 134 -1.06 -17.59 5.28
CA PHE A 134 -2.05 -18.62 5.02
C PHE A 134 -1.71 -19.56 3.87
N ASP A 135 -0.68 -19.30 3.07
CA ASP A 135 -0.38 -20.10 1.87
C ASP A 135 -0.22 -21.60 2.20
N ASP A 136 0.54 -21.90 3.26
CA ASP A 136 0.77 -23.28 3.73
C ASP A 136 -0.24 -23.76 4.79
N ARG A 137 -1.13 -22.88 5.26
CA ARG A 137 -2.04 -23.15 6.40
C ARG A 137 -3.50 -23.29 5.98
N LEU A 138 -3.96 -22.38 5.14
CA LEU A 138 -5.32 -22.29 4.60
C LEU A 138 -5.26 -21.76 3.15
N PRO A 139 -4.90 -22.60 2.16
CA PRO A 139 -4.63 -22.16 0.79
C PRO A 139 -5.81 -21.45 0.13
N GLU A 140 -7.04 -21.91 0.36
CA GLU A 140 -8.26 -21.27 -0.16
C GLU A 140 -8.40 -19.83 0.35
N LYS A 141 -8.02 -19.60 1.61
CA LYS A 141 -8.05 -18.28 2.23
C LYS A 141 -6.92 -17.40 1.70
N ALA A 142 -5.73 -17.96 1.53
CA ALA A 142 -4.59 -17.26 0.93
C ALA A 142 -4.94 -16.77 -0.48
N GLN A 143 -5.55 -17.61 -1.33
CA GLN A 143 -5.99 -17.22 -2.68
C GLN A 143 -7.01 -16.08 -2.65
N TYR A 144 -7.99 -16.13 -1.75
CA TYR A 144 -8.96 -15.04 -1.60
C TYR A 144 -8.28 -13.73 -1.18
N ILE A 145 -7.35 -13.78 -0.22
CA ILE A 145 -6.61 -12.60 0.25
C ILE A 145 -5.69 -12.06 -0.85
N ALA A 146 -5.08 -12.93 -1.66
CA ALA A 146 -4.26 -12.54 -2.81
C ALA A 146 -5.07 -11.70 -3.83
N LEU A 147 -6.32 -12.08 -4.09
CA LEU A 147 -7.22 -11.28 -4.94
C LEU A 147 -7.46 -9.89 -4.35
N GLN A 148 -7.69 -9.80 -3.03
CA GLN A 148 -7.85 -8.51 -2.35
C GLN A 148 -6.58 -7.66 -2.39
N TYR A 149 -5.41 -8.31 -2.31
CA TYR A 149 -4.11 -7.66 -2.46
C TYR A 149 -3.96 -7.03 -3.85
N ASP A 150 -4.27 -7.78 -4.90
CA ASP A 150 -4.22 -7.28 -6.28
C ASP A 150 -5.18 -6.10 -6.50
N GLU A 151 -6.40 -6.20 -5.97
CA GLU A 151 -7.38 -5.10 -5.99
C GLU A 151 -6.87 -3.84 -5.27
N ALA A 152 -6.18 -4.00 -4.13
CA ALA A 152 -5.61 -2.89 -3.38
C ALA A 152 -4.45 -2.23 -4.14
N ILE A 153 -3.59 -3.02 -4.80
CA ILE A 153 -2.52 -2.53 -5.69
C ILE A 153 -3.10 -1.74 -6.86
N ASP A 154 -4.15 -2.24 -7.50
CA ASP A 154 -4.79 -1.55 -8.61
C ASP A 154 -5.52 -0.28 -8.17
N LEU A 155 -6.12 -0.30 -6.98
CA LEU A 155 -6.68 0.89 -6.37
C LEU A 155 -5.60 1.95 -6.09
N LEU A 156 -4.42 1.55 -5.62
CA LEU A 156 -3.28 2.45 -5.43
C LEU A 156 -2.87 3.10 -6.76
N LYS A 157 -2.65 2.30 -7.81
CA LYS A 157 -2.34 2.79 -9.16
C LYS A 157 -3.40 3.76 -9.67
N ALA A 158 -4.68 3.43 -9.51
CA ALA A 158 -5.78 4.28 -9.97
C ALA A 158 -5.83 5.62 -9.23
N ARG A 159 -5.44 5.65 -7.95
CA ARG A 159 -5.35 6.88 -7.15
C ARG A 159 -4.19 7.77 -7.56
N LEU A 160 -3.04 7.19 -7.87
CA LEU A 160 -1.87 7.90 -8.37
C LEU A 160 -2.11 8.48 -9.78
N ASN A 161 -2.77 7.71 -10.64
CA ASN A 161 -3.09 8.10 -12.02
C ASN A 161 -4.34 9.00 -12.15
N ARG A 162 -4.96 9.40 -11.03
CA ARG A 162 -6.18 10.20 -11.07
C ARG A 162 -5.84 11.60 -11.57
N ARG A 163 -6.21 11.88 -12.83
CA ARG A 163 -6.01 13.18 -13.47
C ARG A 163 -6.50 14.30 -12.57
N SER A 164 -5.62 15.26 -12.32
CA SER A 164 -5.93 16.43 -11.50
C SER A 164 -6.72 17.51 -12.27
N ARG A 165 -6.97 17.31 -13.57
CA ARG A 165 -7.73 18.24 -14.42
C ARG A 165 -8.88 17.52 -15.13
N PRO A 166 -10.08 18.14 -15.18
CA PRO A 166 -11.16 17.68 -16.05
C PRO A 166 -10.72 17.74 -17.52
N ILE A 167 -11.30 16.87 -18.35
CA ILE A 167 -11.13 16.94 -19.81
C ILE A 167 -11.79 18.23 -20.29
N VAL A 168 -10.99 19.22 -20.69
CA VAL A 168 -11.49 20.44 -21.34
C VAL A 168 -11.72 20.11 -22.81
N ARG A 169 -12.97 20.04 -23.24
CA ARG A 169 -13.29 19.97 -24.68
C ARG A 169 -12.96 21.33 -25.30
N PRO A 170 -12.28 21.38 -26.46
CA PRO A 170 -12.03 22.64 -27.14
C PRO A 170 -13.38 23.26 -27.52
N VAL A 171 -13.69 24.42 -26.95
CA VAL A 171 -14.82 25.24 -27.37
C VAL A 171 -14.46 25.78 -28.74
N ARG A 172 -15.10 25.27 -29.80
CA ARG A 172 -15.02 25.90 -31.12
C ARG A 172 -15.79 27.22 -31.01
N HIS A 173 -15.08 28.34 -31.07
CA HIS A 173 -15.73 29.61 -31.35
C HIS A 173 -16.16 29.58 -32.82
N LEU A 174 -17.47 29.68 -33.05
CA LEU A 174 -18.08 29.88 -34.37
C LEU A 174 -17.90 31.33 -34.81
#